data_AF-A0A6C0HAM7-F1
#
_entry.id   AF-A0A6C0HAM7-F1
#
_cell.length_a   1.000
_cell.length_b   1.000
_cell.length_c   1.000
_cell.angle_alpha   90.00
_cell.angle_beta   90.00
_cell.angle_gamma   90.00
#
_symmetry.space_group_name_H-M   'P 1'
#
loop_
_entity.id
_entity.type
_entity.pdbx_description
1 polymer ?
#
loop_
_entity_poly.entity_id
_entity_poly.type
_entity_poly.pdbx_seq_one_letter_code
_entity_poly.pdbx_strand_id
1 'polypeptide(L)' 'MNTVRLTPENVFQYIGYDIIFKTRKTHIITRIDNVSATGKTIYVKHPDLQDNLQIVSRIIYVIL' A
#
# COMPACT_ATOMS: atom_id res chain seq x y z
N MET A 1 -10.45 -0.34 -14.39
CA MET A 1 -9.79 0.22 -13.19
C MET A 1 -8.42 0.71 -13.61
N ASN A 2 -8.14 1.99 -13.41
CA ASN A 2 -6.80 2.51 -13.61
C ASN A 2 -6.03 2.29 -12.31
N THR A 3 -4.88 1.61 -12.41
CA THR A 3 -4.06 1.29 -11.25
C THR A 3 -2.60 1.62 -11.53
N VAL A 4 -1.91 2.19 -10.53
CA VAL A 4 -0.47 2.46 -10.61
C VAL A 4 0.26 1.60 -9.60
N ARG A 5 1.36 0.95 -10.02
CA ARG A 5 2.18 0.16 -9.10
C ARG A 5 2.94 1.09 -8.15
N LEU A 6 2.86 0.80 -6.85
CA LEU A 6 3.61 1.54 -5.85
C LEU A 6 5.08 1.11 -5.84
N THR A 7 5.94 2.11 -5.73
CA THR A 7 7.39 1.97 -5.57
C THR A 7 7.86 2.95 -4.48
N PRO A 8 9.06 2.74 -3.90
CA PRO A 8 9.60 3.67 -2.92
C PRO A 8 9.69 5.12 -3.42
N GLU A 9 9.82 5.32 -4.74
CA GLU A 9 9.97 6.63 -5.38
C GLU A 9 8.65 7.37 -5.56
N ASN A 10 7.52 6.66 -5.71
CA ASN A 10 6.24 7.28 -6.01
C ASN A 10 5.23 7.26 -4.85
N VAL A 11 5.44 6.43 -3.83
CA VAL A 11 4.42 6.15 -2.80
C VAL A 11 3.98 7.37 -2.01
N PHE A 12 4.86 8.36 -1.81
CA PHE A 12 4.55 9.59 -1.09
C PHE A 12 3.44 10.42 -1.75
N GLN A 13 3.22 10.25 -3.06
CA GLN A 13 2.19 10.98 -3.81
C GLN A 13 0.78 10.43 -3.57
N TYR A 14 0.68 9.23 -2.98
CA TYR A 14 -0.57 8.48 -2.86
C TYR A 14 -1.05 8.35 -1.40
N ILE A 15 -0.51 9.14 -0.48
CA ILE A 15 -1.03 9.22 0.88
C ILE A 15 -2.51 9.63 0.83
N GLY A 16 -3.36 8.85 1.48
CA GLY A 16 -4.81 9.05 1.47
C GLY A 16 -5.56 8.35 0.32
N TYR A 17 -4.88 7.65 -0.59
CA TYR A 17 -5.51 6.87 -1.65
C TYR A 17 -5.75 5.42 -1.22
N ASP A 18 -6.71 4.77 -1.90
CA ASP A 18 -6.97 3.34 -1.75
C ASP A 18 -5.95 2.52 -2.54
N ILE A 19 -5.45 1.46 -1.90
CA ILE A 19 -4.52 0.50 -2.45
C ILE A 19 -5.11 -0.89 -2.46
N ILE A 20 -4.69 -1.70 -3.43
CA ILE A 20 -5.00 -3.11 -3.53
C ILE A 20 -3.72 -3.94 -3.57
N PHE A 21 -3.69 -5.02 -2.80
CA PHE A 21 -2.63 -6.01 -2.83
C PHE A 21 -3.16 -7.39 -2.51
N LYS A 22 -2.42 -8.41 -2.97
CA LYS A 22 -2.78 -9.81 -2.77
C LYS A 22 -2.20 -10.33 -1.45
N THR A 23 -3.03 -11.02 -0.68
CA THR A 23 -2.62 -11.90 0.42
C THR A 23 -2.78 -13.36 0.02
N ARG A 24 -2.43 -14.30 0.90
CA ARG A 24 -2.47 -15.74 0.60
C ARG A 24 -3.84 -16.23 0.10
N LYS A 25 -4.95 -15.62 0.56
CA LYS A 25 -6.31 -16.09 0.27
C LYS A 25 -7.17 -15.10 -0.52
N THR A 26 -6.87 -13.80 -0.45
CA THR A 26 -7.73 -12.76 -1.02
C THR A 26 -6.95 -11.51 -1.40
N HIS A 27 -7.58 -10.63 -2.18
CA HIS A 27 -7.13 -9.25 -2.33
C HIS A 27 -7.71 -8.41 -1.20
N ILE A 28 -6.89 -7.50 -0.67
CA ILE A 28 -7.31 -6.53 0.34
C ILE A 28 -7.26 -5.15 -0.30
N ILE A 29 -8.31 -4.37 -0.07
CA ILE A 29 -8.35 -2.95 -0.39
C ILE A 29 -8.32 -2.17 0.93
N THR A 30 -7.42 -1.22 1.04
CA THR A 30 -7.32 -0.35 2.23
C THR A 30 -6.69 0.99 1.85
N ARG A 31 -6.79 1.98 2.72
CA ARG A 31 -6.29 3.34 2.50
C ARG A 31 -4.87 3.52 3.05
N ILE A 32 -4.04 4.26 2.36
CA ILE A 32 -2.73 4.70 2.87
C ILE A 32 -2.93 5.79 3.91
N ASP A 33 -2.54 5.52 5.16
CA ASP A 33 -2.56 6.54 6.22
C ASP A 33 -1.26 7.33 6.26
N ASN A 34 -0.13 6.63 6.13
CA ASN A 34 1.19 7.26 6.12
C ASN A 34 2.21 6.36 5.42
N VAL A 35 3.42 6.86 5.22
CA VAL A 35 4.55 6.13 4.62
C VAL A 35 5.79 6.35 5.47
N SER A 36 6.65 5.34 5.59
CA SER A 36 7.95 5.50 6.27
C SER A 36 8.83 6.51 5.54
N ALA A 37 9.77 7.14 6.25
CA ALA A 37 10.68 8.13 5.67
C ALA A 37 11.49 7.61 4.48
N THR A 38 11.69 6.28 4.38
CA THR A 38 12.42 5.66 3.27
C THR A 38 11.54 5.26 2.09
N GLY A 39 10.22 5.45 2.17
CA GLY A 39 9.26 5.03 1.14
C GLY A 39 9.06 3.51 1.06
N LYS A 40 9.70 2.71 1.93
CA LYS A 40 9.70 1.24 1.82
C LYS A 40 8.52 0.58 2.54
N THR A 41 7.85 1.30 3.42
CA THR A 41 6.74 0.79 4.24
C THR A 41 5.56 1.75 4.15
N ILE A 42 4.38 1.21 3.90
CA ILE A 42 3.09 1.89 3.95
C ILE A 42 2.44 1.55 5.29
N TYR A 43 1.95 2.57 5.99
CA TYR A 43 1.10 2.40 7.16
C TYR A 43 -0.35 2.47 6.74
N VAL A 44 -1.12 1.49 7.16
CA VAL A 44 -2.55 1.34 6.85
C VAL A 44 -3.26 0.88 8.10
N LYS A 45 -4.47 1.35 8.36
CA LYS A 45 -5.26 0.82 9.46
C LYS A 45 -5.95 -0.47 9.04
N HIS A 46 -5.45 -1.62 9.51
CA HIS A 46 -6.08 -2.89 9.21
C HIS A 46 -5.81 -3.93 10.30
N PRO A 47 -6.86 -4.54 10.89
CA PRO A 47 -6.73 -5.40 12.08
C PRO A 47 -5.73 -6.55 11.89
N ASP A 48 -5.70 -7.14 10.70
CA ASP A 48 -4.84 -8.30 10.42
C ASP A 48 -3.44 -7.98 9.85
N LEU A 49 -3.10 -6.71 9.59
CA LEU A 49 -1.85 -6.33 8.90
C LEU A 49 -0.80 -5.73 9.83
N GLN A 50 -1.03 -5.74 11.16
CA GLN A 50 -0.17 -5.04 12.13
C GLN A 50 0.13 -3.59 11.72
N ASP A 51 -0.85 -3.00 11.03
CA ASP A 51 -0.86 -1.66 10.46
C ASP A 51 0.34 -1.28 9.54
N ASN A 52 1.06 -2.25 8.97
CA ASN A 52 2.18 -1.96 8.07
C ASN A 52 2.33 -2.93 6.87
N LEU A 53 2.80 -2.38 5.75
CA LEU A 53 2.98 -3.09 4.49
C LEU A 53 4.30 -2.70 3.82
N GLN A 54 5.19 -3.67 3.61
CA GLN A 54 6.45 -3.44 2.90
C GLN A 54 6.24 -3.49 1.39
N ILE A 55 6.62 -2.41 0.69
CA ILE A 55 6.49 -2.28 -0.77
C ILE A 55 7.54 -3.13 -1.49
N VAL A 56 8.73 -3.28 -0.89
CA VAL A 56 9.85 -4.01 -1.52
C VAL A 56 9.59 -5.51 -1.68
N SER A 57 8.74 -6.10 -0.84
CA SER A 57 8.45 -7.53 -0.82
C SER A 57 7.06 -7.88 -1.37
N ARG A 58 6.26 -6.87 -1.76
CA ARG A 58 4.87 -7.06 -2.18
C ARG A 58 4.54 -6.22 -3.40
N ILE A 59 3.73 -6.78 -4.28
CA ILE A 59 3.14 -6.02 -5.38
C ILE A 59 1.89 -5.33 -4.84
N ILE A 60 1.95 -4.01 -4.77
CA ILE A 60 0.87 -3.15 -4.29
C ILE A 60 0.54 -2.15 -5.40
N TYR A 61 -0.75 -1.94 -5.63
CA TYR A 61 -1.24 -0.97 -6.60
C TYR A 61 -2.13 0.06 -5.91
N VAL A 62 -2.01 1.32 -6.30
CA VAL A 62 -3.01 2.35 -5.97
C VAL A 62 -4.15 2.32 -6.99
N ILE A 63 -5.37 2.56 -6.53
CA ILE A 63 -6.58 2.68 -7.36
C ILE A 63 -6.81 4.17 -7.63
N LEU A 64 -6.90 4.55 -8.91
CA LEU A 64 -7.18 5.92 -9.37
C LEU A 64 -8.61 6.08 -9.86
#